data_AF-A0A3G9JMQ5-F1
#
_entry.id   AF-A0A3G9JMQ5-F1
#
_cell.length_a   1.000
_cell.length_b   1.000
_cell.length_c   1.000
_cell.angle_alpha   90.00
_cell.angle_beta   90.00
_cell.angle_gamma   90.00
#
_symmetry.space_group_name_H-M   'P 1'
#
loop_
_entity.id
_entity.type
_entity.pdbx_description
1 polymer ?
#
loop_
_entity_poly.entity_id
_entity_poly.type
_entity_poly.pdbx_seq_one_letter_code
_entity_poly.pdbx_strand_id
1 'polypeptide(L)' 'MHKDFEDLPARSQDLTFHFLETQLCRHINIEHLSEDVLKTLGLYNGTTYNIAAELLSDQNSFPGVD' A
#
# COMPACT_ATOMS: atom_id res chain seq x y z
N MET A 1 -8.95 1.99 23.51
CA MET A 1 -8.97 1.39 22.16
C MET A 1 -7.76 1.96 21.44
N HIS A 2 -6.63 1.24 21.38
CA HIS A 2 -5.53 1.65 20.50
C HIS A 2 -5.94 1.22 19.10
N LYS A 3 -6.27 2.20 18.26
CA LYS A 3 -6.33 1.99 16.83
C LYS A 3 -4.94 2.38 16.35
N ASP A 4 -4.16 1.42 15.91
CA ASP A 4 -2.86 1.73 15.32
C ASP A 4 -3.11 2.66 14.13
N PHE A 5 -2.27 3.69 14.01
CA PHE A 5 -2.46 4.73 12.99
C PHE A 5 -2.49 4.13 11.57
N GLU A 6 -1.84 2.98 11.42
CA GLU A 6 -1.76 2.16 10.22
C GLU A 6 -3.05 1.39 9.90
N ASP A 7 -4.01 1.27 10.81
CA ASP A 7 -5.33 0.65 10.52
C ASP A 7 -6.40 1.67 10.09
N LEU A 8 -6.03 2.95 10.06
CA LEU A 8 -6.93 3.99 9.55
C LEU A 8 -7.01 3.90 8.02
N PRO A 9 -8.20 4.11 7.44
CA PRO A 9 -8.33 4.14 6.00
C PRO A 9 -7.51 5.29 5.41
N ALA A 10 -6.86 5.03 4.28
CA ALA A 10 -6.18 6.03 3.47
C ALA A 10 -7.15 7.16 3.08
N ARG A 11 -6.61 8.38 2.92
CA ARG A 11 -7.38 9.55 2.51
C ARG A 11 -7.90 9.40 1.09
N SER A 12 -7.07 8.85 0.19
CA SER A 12 -7.48 8.38 -1.13
C SER A 12 -7.61 6.86 -1.13
N GLN A 13 -8.64 6.35 -1.80
CA GLN A 13 -8.78 4.92 -2.12
C GLN A 13 -8.44 4.62 -3.59
N ASP A 14 -8.25 5.66 -4.39
CA ASP A 14 -7.75 5.57 -5.77
C ASP A 14 -6.22 5.60 -5.70
N LEU A 15 -5.65 4.45 -5.33
CA LEU A 15 -4.22 4.26 -5.14
C LEU A 15 -3.67 3.36 -6.25
N THR A 16 -2.51 3.73 -6.78
CA THR A 16 -1.74 2.91 -7.73
C THR A 16 -0.40 2.52 -7.12
N PHE A 17 0.15 1.38 -7.55
CA PHE A 17 1.32 0.76 -6.91
C PHE A 17 2.36 0.29 -7.94
N HIS A 18 2.53 0.97 -9.08
CA HIS A 18 3.43 0.52 -10.15
C HIS A 18 4.88 0.43 -9.68
N PHE A 19 5.34 1.39 -8.89
CA PHE A 19 6.70 1.36 -8.34
C PHE A 19 6.87 0.18 -7.38
N LEU A 20 5.94 0.02 -6.44
CA LEU A 20 5.95 -1.06 -5.46
C LEU A 20 5.92 -2.43 -6.15
N GLU A 21 5.01 -2.63 -7.11
CA GLU A 21 4.92 -3.84 -7.93
C GLU A 21 6.24 -4.14 -8.63
N THR A 22 6.84 -3.15 -9.30
CA THR A 22 8.13 -3.31 -9.99
C THR A 22 9.22 -3.76 -9.02
N GLN A 23 9.29 -3.18 -7.82
CA GLN A 23 10.28 -3.59 -6.81
C GLN A 23 10.01 -5.01 -6.31
N LEU A 24 8.76 -5.35 -6.02
CA LEU A 24 8.40 -6.67 -5.54
C LEU A 24 8.66 -7.76 -6.60
N CYS A 25 8.33 -7.51 -7.87
CA CYS A 25 8.63 -8.47 -8.95
C CYS A 25 10.14 -8.67 -9.13
N ARG A 26 10.92 -7.59 -8.98
CA ARG A 26 12.40 -7.66 -9.09
C ARG A 26 13.07 -8.36 -7.92
N HIS A 27 12.55 -8.18 -6.70
CA HIS A 27 13.22 -8.61 -5.49
C HIS A 27 12.61 -9.87 -4.85
N ILE A 28 11.33 -10.15 -5.12
CA ILE A 28 10.54 -11.16 -4.36
C ILE A 28 9.94 -12.25 -5.27
N ASN A 29 10.28 -12.30 -6.56
CA ASN A 29 9.82 -13.33 -7.51
C ASN A 29 8.29 -13.55 -7.50
N ILE A 30 7.54 -12.46 -7.27
CA ILE A 30 6.11 -12.42 -7.56
C ILE A 30 5.91 -11.94 -9.00
N GLU A 31 4.89 -12.44 -9.70
CA GLU A 31 4.64 -12.06 -11.09
C GLU A 31 3.97 -10.68 -11.21
N HIS A 32 3.07 -10.37 -10.27
CA HIS A 32 2.32 -9.11 -10.20
C HIS A 32 1.87 -8.84 -8.76
N LEU A 33 1.54 -7.59 -8.46
CA LEU A 33 1.01 -7.16 -7.17
C LEU A 33 -0.51 -7.35 -7.13
N SER A 34 -0.95 -8.48 -6.57
CA SER A 34 -2.38 -8.79 -6.42
C SER A 34 -2.97 -8.24 -5.11
N GLU A 35 -4.30 -8.22 -5.01
CA GLU A 35 -5.00 -7.88 -3.76
C GLU A 35 -4.60 -8.80 -2.59
N ASP A 36 -4.29 -10.07 -2.86
CA ASP A 36 -3.88 -11.00 -1.80
C ASP A 36 -2.45 -10.71 -1.34
N VAL A 37 -1.57 -10.25 -2.23
CA VAL A 37 -0.25 -9.72 -1.84
C VAL A 37 -0.43 -8.45 -1.00
N LEU A 38 -1.31 -7.54 -1.41
CA LEU A 38 -1.62 -6.31 -0.64
C LEU A 38 -2.19 -6.62 0.75
N LYS A 39 -3.06 -7.64 0.87
CA LYS A 39 -3.56 -8.15 2.17
C LYS A 39 -2.43 -8.76 3.01
N THR A 40 -1.56 -9.56 2.39
CA THR A 40 -0.42 -10.19 3.06
C THR A 40 0.56 -9.14 3.59
N LEU A 41 0.73 -8.03 2.87
CA LEU A 41 1.54 -6.89 3.29
C LEU A 41 0.81 -5.96 4.29
N GLY A 42 -0.44 -6.24 4.64
CA GLY A 42 -1.22 -5.42 5.55
C GLY A 42 -1.61 -4.04 4.99
N LEU A 43 -1.59 -3.86 3.66
CA LEU A 43 -1.93 -2.59 2.99
C LEU A 43 -3.42 -2.51 2.65
N TYR A 44 -4.07 -3.65 2.48
CA TYR A 44 -5.47 -3.76 2.13
C TYR A 44 -6.17 -4.77 3.04
N ASN A 45 -7.30 -4.41 3.62
CA ASN A 45 -8.06 -5.31 4.51
C ASN A 45 -9.17 -6.10 3.79
N GLY A 46 -9.23 -6.02 2.46
CA GLY A 46 -10.32 -6.59 1.65
C GLY A 46 -11.48 -5.62 1.41
N THR A 47 -11.45 -4.42 1.98
CA THR A 47 -12.47 -3.38 1.77
C THR A 47 -11.86 -2.01 1.52
N THR A 48 -10.82 -1.63 2.26
CA THR A 48 -10.15 -0.34 2.11
C THR A 48 -8.65 -0.48 2.23
N TYR A 49 -7.95 0.41 1.54
CA TYR A 49 -6.54 0.71 1.76
C TYR A 49 -6.37 1.51 3.03
N ASN A 50 -5.26 1.27 3.73
CA ASN A 50 -4.89 1.99 4.93
C ASN A 50 -3.83 3.07 4.68
N ILE A 51 -3.47 3.84 5.70
CA ILE A 51 -2.48 4.92 5.58
C ILE A 51 -1.12 4.39 5.09
N ALA A 52 -0.71 3.17 5.46
CA ALA A 52 0.53 2.58 4.96
C ALA A 52 0.47 2.32 3.45
N ALA A 53 -0.68 1.90 2.93
CA ALA A 53 -0.90 1.77 1.49
C ALA A 53 -0.83 3.12 0.77
N GLU A 54 -1.43 4.17 1.34
CA GLU A 54 -1.29 5.53 0.79
C GLU A 54 0.16 6.00 0.82
N LEU A 55 0.93 5.66 1.85
CA LEU A 55 2.33 6.04 1.91
C LEU A 55 3.18 5.35 0.82
N LEU A 56 2.83 4.10 0.47
CA LEU A 56 3.54 3.29 -0.52
C LEU A 56 3.01 3.42 -1.95
N SER A 57 1.91 4.14 -2.16
CA SER A 57 1.33 4.36 -3.49
C SER A 57 2.14 5.37 -4.31
N ASP A 58 2.05 5.25 -5.63
CA ASP A 58 2.77 6.11 -6.59
C ASP A 58 2.38 7.60 -6.43
N GLN A 59 1.17 7.85 -5.95
CA GLN A 59 0.67 9.16 -5.59
C GLN A 59 0.36 9.15 -4.11
N ASN A 60 1.07 9.95 -3.34
CA ASN A 60 0.79 10.11 -1.92
C ASN A 60 0.95 11.58 -1.53
N SER A 61 0.12 12.02 -0.59
CA SER A 61 0.14 13.40 -0.10
C SER A 61 1.18 13.61 1.01
N PHE A 62 1.97 12.58 1.32
CA PHE A 62 3.02 12.70 2.32
C PHE A 62 4.22 13.38 1.65
N PRO A 63 4.72 14.50 2.20
CA PRO A 63 5.96 15.08 1.75
C PRO A 63 7.10 14.14 2.15
N GLY A 64 7.32 13.09 1.36
CA GLY A 64 8.43 12.18 1.51
C GLY A 64 9.71 12.84 1.00
N VAL A 65 10.56 13.24 1.95
CA VAL A 65 12.02 13.44 1.88
C VAL A 65 12.61 13.38 0.47
N ASP A 66 12.92 14.56 -0.08
CA ASP A 66 14.00 14.72 -1.06
C ASP A 66 15.36 14.55 -0.35
#